data_AF-A0A925HF29-F1
#
_entry.id   AF-A0A925HF29-F1
#
_cell.length_a   1.000
_cell.length_b   1.000
_cell.length_c   1.000
_cell.angle_alpha   90.00
_cell.angle_beta   90.00
_cell.angle_gamma   90.00
#
_symmetry.space_group_name_H-M   'P 1'
#
loop_
_entity.id
_entity.type
_entity.pdbx_description
1 polymer ?
#
loop_
_entity_poly.entity_id
_entity_poly.type
_entity_poly.pdbx_seq_one_letter_code
_entity_poly.pdbx_strand_id
1 'polypeptide(L)'
;MDHSEIARSPPVSASKTSSGRFEFARRLALAVIATGAIGAGVALYAQPLSAQAAKGPSEVPVEELMKPVGLADLAVGPADAKVTIVEYASMTCGHCAHFTTDIWPELKKKYVETNKVRYIFREFPLDDLAAAASMLARCTGGDKAFPLIEVLFEKQKEWAFGEGNPVPRLFEIAKQAGFTQESFDKCLTDQKLLDDITAGRSRASDVLGVSAHRSTVREAEGVGVRRGQPGAAPVRDRQAGGLHPGIVRQVPDRPEAARRHHRQSHARFRRLRRIGDTDVLHQRQEARRHADDGEV
;
A
#
# COMPACT_ATOMS: atom_id res chain seq x y z
N MET A 1 26.44 79.78 -24.98
CA MET A 1 27.72 80.48 -24.70
C MET A 1 28.71 79.39 -24.35
N ASP A 2 29.78 79.12 -25.06
CA ASP A 2 30.40 79.71 -26.25
C ASP A 2 31.40 78.64 -26.76
N HIS A 3 31.81 78.83 -28.00
CA HIS A 3 32.63 78.11 -28.97
C HIS A 3 34.02 77.64 -28.43
N SER A 4 34.88 76.83 -29.08
CA SER A 4 35.23 76.50 -30.49
C SER A 4 36.07 75.20 -30.40
N GLU A 5 36.33 74.35 -31.41
CA GLU A 5 37.16 74.57 -32.62
C GLU A 5 37.25 73.18 -33.33
N ILE A 6 36.60 72.95 -34.47
CA ILE A 6 37.11 72.94 -35.86
C ILE A 6 38.44 72.18 -36.10
N ALA A 7 38.38 71.07 -36.85
CA ALA A 7 39.20 70.75 -38.05
C ALA A 7 39.00 69.26 -38.45
N ARG A 8 39.07 68.78 -39.70
CA ARG A 8 39.07 69.24 -41.10
C ARG A 8 38.88 67.94 -41.92
N SER A 9 38.07 67.95 -42.97
CA SER A 9 37.93 66.86 -43.99
C SER A 9 38.99 67.03 -45.11
N PRO A 10 38.91 66.37 -46.29
CA PRO A 10 38.67 64.97 -46.73
C PRO A 10 39.88 64.48 -47.62
N PRO A 11 39.88 63.47 -48.54
CA PRO A 11 39.00 63.22 -49.72
C PRO A 11 38.51 61.75 -49.84
N VAL A 12 37.38 61.41 -50.47
CA VAL A 12 37.03 61.28 -51.91
C VAL A 12 37.85 60.23 -52.71
N SER A 13 37.11 59.42 -53.49
CA SER A 13 37.52 58.56 -54.61
C SER A 13 38.13 57.19 -54.25
N ALA A 14 37.96 56.12 -55.01
CA ALA A 14 37.06 55.78 -56.12
C ALA A 14 37.29 54.28 -56.40
N SER A 15 36.28 53.64 -56.98
CA SER A 15 36.32 52.54 -57.97
C SER A 15 37.57 51.64 -58.05
N LYS A 16 37.34 50.32 -58.00
CA LYS A 16 37.63 49.35 -59.08
C LYS A 16 37.24 47.95 -58.58
N THR A 17 36.10 47.41 -59.01
CA THR A 17 35.96 46.44 -60.13
C THR A 17 36.85 45.21 -60.03
N SER A 18 36.16 44.06 -60.17
CA SER A 18 36.60 42.88 -60.91
C SER A 18 37.56 41.93 -60.21
N SER A 19 36.99 40.87 -59.63
CA SER A 19 37.19 39.46 -60.07
C SER A 19 36.63 38.56 -58.96
N GLY A 20 35.37 38.11 -59.00
CA GLY A 20 34.79 37.42 -60.14
C GLY A 20 35.59 36.15 -60.43
N ARG A 21 35.36 35.10 -59.62
CA ARG A 21 35.38 33.65 -60.00
C ARG A 21 35.75 32.67 -58.88
N PHE A 22 36.09 33.10 -57.66
CA PHE A 22 36.57 32.17 -56.61
C PHE A 22 35.82 32.15 -55.27
N GLU A 23 34.71 32.87 -55.13
CA GLU A 23 33.89 32.85 -53.90
C GLU A 23 32.51 32.17 -54.06
N PHE A 24 32.10 31.87 -55.31
CA PHE A 24 30.79 31.25 -55.57
C PHE A 24 30.77 29.71 -55.47
N ALA A 25 31.93 29.06 -55.33
CA ALA A 25 32.02 27.61 -55.13
C ALA A 25 32.00 27.20 -53.64
N ARG A 26 32.15 28.16 -52.70
CA ARG A 26 32.17 27.87 -51.25
C ARG A 26 30.82 28.07 -50.56
N ARG A 27 29.84 28.70 -51.23
CA ARG A 27 28.50 28.94 -50.66
C ARG A 27 27.40 28.02 -51.19
N LEU A 28 27.71 27.12 -52.11
CA LEU A 28 26.77 26.11 -52.65
C LEU A 28 27.03 24.67 -52.17
N ALA A 29 28.02 24.46 -51.30
CA ALA A 29 28.25 23.16 -50.64
C ALA A 29 27.55 23.02 -49.27
N LEU A 30 26.86 24.07 -48.80
CA LEU A 30 26.09 24.06 -47.54
C LEU A 30 24.57 24.06 -47.74
N ALA A 31 24.08 23.92 -48.98
CA ALA A 31 22.64 23.96 -49.30
C ALA A 31 22.06 22.61 -49.79
N VAL A 32 22.84 21.52 -49.83
CA VAL A 32 22.34 20.18 -50.21
C VAL A 32 22.33 19.17 -49.05
N ILE A 33 22.93 19.50 -47.90
CA ILE A 33 22.80 18.66 -46.68
C ILE A 33 21.47 18.96 -45.93
N ALA A 34 20.78 20.06 -46.26
CA ALA A 34 19.55 20.46 -45.57
C ALA A 34 18.24 19.82 -46.09
N THR A 35 18.28 19.04 -47.18
CA THR A 35 17.08 18.37 -47.75
C THR A 35 17.25 16.86 -47.96
N GLY A 36 18.30 16.25 -47.41
CA GLY A 36 18.44 14.78 -47.33
C GLY A 36 18.25 14.21 -45.92
N ALA A 37 18.29 15.05 -44.88
CA ALA A 37 18.28 14.62 -43.48
C ALA A 37 16.90 14.66 -42.80
N ILE A 38 15.82 15.00 -43.52
CA ILE A 38 14.46 15.07 -42.96
C ILE A 38 13.63 13.82 -43.33
N GLY A 39 13.99 13.08 -44.39
CA GLY A 39 13.23 11.91 -44.85
C GLY A 39 13.55 10.59 -44.13
N ALA A 40 14.75 10.42 -43.58
CA ALA A 40 15.18 9.15 -42.95
C ALA A 40 15.05 9.14 -41.42
N GLY A 41 14.86 10.30 -40.77
CA GLY A 41 14.75 10.41 -39.31
C GLY A 41 13.36 10.05 -38.76
N VAL A 42 12.30 10.16 -39.56
CA VAL A 42 10.92 9.93 -39.11
C VAL A 42 10.57 8.43 -39.05
N ALA A 43 11.28 7.58 -39.80
CA ALA A 43 11.02 6.14 -39.85
C ALA A 43 11.63 5.34 -38.68
N LEU A 44 12.56 5.91 -37.91
CA LEU A 44 13.21 5.22 -36.78
C LEU A 44 12.63 5.59 -35.39
N TYR A 45 11.72 6.57 -35.33
CA TYR A 45 10.99 6.91 -34.09
C TYR A 45 9.56 6.40 -34.04
N ALA A 46 9.06 5.78 -35.12
CA ALA A 46 7.84 4.99 -35.09
C ALA A 46 8.14 3.57 -34.58
N GLN A 47 8.67 3.47 -33.36
CA GLN A 47 8.42 2.24 -32.61
C GLN A 47 6.91 2.20 -32.38
N PRO A 48 6.23 1.09 -32.72
CA PRO A 48 4.85 0.99 -32.32
C PRO A 48 4.85 1.14 -30.80
N LEU A 49 4.07 2.09 -30.30
CA LEU A 49 3.58 2.14 -28.92
C LEU A 49 2.66 0.91 -28.70
N SER A 50 3.13 -0.28 -29.07
CA SER A 50 2.53 -1.56 -28.76
C SER A 50 2.72 -1.73 -27.27
N ALA A 51 1.73 -1.26 -26.55
CA ALA A 51 1.28 -1.86 -25.32
C ALA A 51 2.42 -2.26 -24.36
N GLN A 52 3.03 -1.26 -23.71
CA GLN A 52 2.99 -1.35 -22.25
C GLN A 52 1.53 -1.09 -21.85
N ALA A 53 0.66 -2.06 -22.13
CA ALA A 53 -0.47 -2.27 -21.26
C ALA A 53 0.16 -2.34 -19.88
N ALA A 54 -0.22 -1.43 -18.99
CA ALA A 54 0.05 -1.61 -17.58
C ALA A 54 -0.40 -3.05 -17.30
N LYS A 55 0.56 -3.95 -17.05
CA LYS A 55 0.24 -5.29 -16.61
C LYS A 55 -0.71 -5.07 -15.44
N GLY A 56 -1.94 -5.56 -15.55
CA GLY A 56 -2.85 -5.62 -14.41
C GLY A 56 -2.11 -6.26 -13.22
N PRO A 57 -2.66 -6.18 -11.99
CA PRO A 57 -2.02 -6.79 -10.84
C PRO A 57 -1.58 -8.20 -11.23
N SER A 58 -0.27 -8.50 -11.11
CA SER A 58 0.29 -9.78 -11.54
C SER A 58 -0.65 -10.88 -11.06
N GLU A 59 -1.24 -11.63 -11.99
CA GLU A 59 -2.19 -12.69 -11.67
C GLU A 59 -1.48 -13.68 -10.76
N VAL A 60 -1.72 -13.55 -9.46
CA VAL A 60 -1.21 -14.49 -8.47
C VAL A 60 -2.09 -15.72 -8.60
N PRO A 61 -1.51 -16.92 -8.80
CA PRO A 61 -2.29 -18.15 -8.88
C PRO A 61 -3.22 -18.28 -7.67
N VAL A 62 -4.47 -18.67 -7.89
CA VAL A 62 -5.47 -18.82 -6.82
C VAL A 62 -4.95 -19.77 -5.74
N GLU A 63 -4.27 -20.83 -6.16
CA GLU A 63 -3.62 -21.80 -5.27
C GLU A 63 -2.57 -21.14 -4.38
N GLU A 64 -1.80 -20.19 -4.92
CA GLU A 64 -0.79 -19.45 -4.15
C GLU A 64 -1.46 -18.45 -3.18
N LEU A 65 -2.53 -17.79 -3.61
CA LEU A 65 -3.31 -16.88 -2.76
C LEU A 65 -3.95 -17.63 -1.59
N MET A 66 -4.48 -18.83 -1.82
CA MET A 66 -5.24 -19.59 -0.81
C MET A 66 -4.37 -20.41 0.15
N LYS A 67 -3.05 -20.50 -0.06
CA LYS A 67 -2.13 -21.18 0.87
C LYS A 67 -2.25 -20.60 2.30
N PRO A 68 -2.33 -21.47 3.33
CA PRO A 68 -2.30 -21.04 4.72
C PRO A 68 -1.02 -20.23 5.03
N VAL A 69 -1.16 -19.18 5.83
CA VAL A 69 -0.05 -18.29 6.21
C VAL A 69 0.47 -18.58 7.63
N GLY A 70 0.30 -19.81 8.10
CA GLY A 70 0.65 -20.22 9.48
C GLY A 70 -0.41 -19.86 10.53
N LEU A 71 -1.38 -19.01 10.18
CA LEU A 71 -2.57 -18.69 10.96
C LEU A 71 -3.83 -19.17 10.20
N ALA A 72 -4.85 -19.60 10.94
CA ALA A 72 -6.16 -19.89 10.36
C ALA A 72 -6.74 -18.62 9.71
N ASP A 73 -7.49 -18.72 8.63
CA ASP A 73 -8.08 -17.54 8.00
C ASP A 73 -9.21 -16.94 8.88
N LEU A 74 -9.21 -15.62 9.05
CA LEU A 74 -10.33 -14.90 9.63
C LEU A 74 -11.36 -14.70 8.52
N ALA A 75 -12.39 -15.53 8.52
CA ALA A 75 -13.31 -15.61 7.39
C ALA A 75 -14.77 -15.49 7.81
N VAL A 76 -15.58 -14.91 6.93
CA VAL A 76 -17.04 -14.86 7.04
C VAL A 76 -17.68 -15.35 5.73
N GLY A 77 -18.86 -15.95 5.86
CA GLY A 77 -19.54 -16.61 4.75
C GLY A 77 -19.14 -18.08 4.57
N PRO A 78 -19.83 -18.79 3.66
CA PRO A 78 -19.70 -20.24 3.50
C PRO A 78 -18.32 -20.66 2.99
N ALA A 79 -17.81 -21.80 3.46
CA ALA A 79 -16.50 -22.31 3.05
C ALA A 79 -16.47 -22.78 1.58
N ASP A 80 -17.64 -23.14 1.03
CA ASP A 80 -17.85 -23.61 -0.33
C ASP A 80 -18.41 -22.53 -1.28
N ALA A 81 -18.33 -21.25 -0.90
CA ALA A 81 -18.69 -20.14 -1.76
C ALA A 81 -17.93 -20.20 -3.10
N LYS A 82 -18.61 -19.91 -4.21
CA LYS A 82 -18.01 -19.95 -5.56
C LYS A 82 -16.89 -18.92 -5.74
N VAL A 83 -17.01 -17.79 -5.06
CA VAL A 83 -16.04 -16.69 -5.10
C VAL A 83 -15.50 -16.49 -3.71
N THR A 84 -14.17 -16.46 -3.58
CA THR A 84 -13.51 -16.05 -2.35
C THR A 84 -12.81 -14.72 -2.57
N ILE A 85 -13.04 -13.79 -1.64
CA ILE A 85 -12.39 -12.49 -1.61
C ILE A 85 -11.39 -12.52 -0.46
N VAL A 86 -10.10 -12.29 -0.77
CA VAL A 86 -9.04 -12.14 0.23
C VAL A 86 -8.63 -10.68 0.29
N GLU A 87 -8.86 -10.03 1.44
CA GLU A 87 -8.39 -8.68 1.72
C GLU A 87 -7.11 -8.74 2.58
N TYR A 88 -6.07 -8.08 2.11
CA TYR A 88 -4.92 -7.69 2.93
C TYR A 88 -5.06 -6.24 3.39
N ALA A 89 -5.13 -6.01 4.70
CA ALA A 89 -5.34 -4.68 5.26
C ALA A 89 -4.56 -4.42 6.55
N SER A 90 -4.22 -3.15 6.77
CA SER A 90 -3.59 -2.66 8.02
C SER A 90 -4.64 -2.01 8.91
N MET A 91 -4.64 -2.31 10.20
CA MET A 91 -5.60 -1.72 11.16
C MET A 91 -5.47 -0.20 11.31
N THR A 92 -4.35 0.40 10.88
CA THR A 92 -4.10 1.85 10.87
C THR A 92 -4.26 2.49 9.49
N CYS A 93 -4.69 1.74 8.48
CA CYS A 93 -4.90 2.25 7.12
C CYS A 93 -6.26 2.95 7.02
N GLY A 94 -6.26 4.25 6.72
CA GLY A 94 -7.48 5.05 6.57
C GLY A 94 -8.39 4.60 5.41
N HIS A 95 -7.82 4.16 4.29
CA HIS A 95 -8.61 3.62 3.17
C HIS A 95 -9.27 2.28 3.53
N CYS A 96 -8.62 1.48 4.36
CA CYS A 96 -9.12 0.19 4.83
C CYS A 96 -10.27 0.40 5.83
N ALA A 97 -10.16 1.43 6.69
CA ALA A 97 -11.28 1.88 7.51
C ALA A 97 -12.47 2.34 6.66
N HIS A 98 -12.24 3.20 5.66
CA HIS A 98 -13.29 3.64 4.75
C HIS A 98 -13.96 2.49 3.99
N PHE A 99 -13.19 1.50 3.51
CA PHE A 99 -13.76 0.30 2.92
C PHE A 99 -14.67 -0.43 3.92
N THR A 100 -14.21 -0.62 5.15
CA THR A 100 -14.95 -1.36 6.19
C THR A 100 -16.23 -0.62 6.64
N THR A 101 -16.23 0.71 6.67
CA THR A 101 -17.39 1.49 7.12
C THR A 101 -18.40 1.73 6.00
N ASP A 102 -17.93 1.96 4.77
CA ASP A 102 -18.79 2.52 3.71
C ASP A 102 -19.10 1.50 2.61
N ILE A 103 -18.22 0.52 2.37
CA ILE A 103 -18.35 -0.43 1.25
C ILE A 103 -18.70 -1.84 1.75
N TRP A 104 -18.02 -2.28 2.80
CA TRP A 104 -18.17 -3.62 3.36
C TRP A 104 -19.61 -3.95 3.80
N PRO A 105 -20.42 -3.05 4.40
CA PRO A 105 -21.79 -3.38 4.78
C PRO A 105 -22.67 -3.78 3.58
N GLU A 106 -22.53 -3.07 2.46
CA GLU A 106 -23.26 -3.40 1.24
C GLU A 106 -22.75 -4.70 0.60
N LEU A 107 -21.44 -4.91 0.58
CA LEU A 107 -20.82 -6.13 0.05
C LEU A 107 -21.24 -7.35 0.86
N LYS A 108 -21.16 -7.27 2.19
CA LYS A 108 -21.56 -8.30 3.14
C LYS A 108 -23.02 -8.68 2.93
N LYS A 109 -23.93 -7.71 2.93
CA LYS A 109 -25.37 -7.92 2.71
C LYS A 109 -25.67 -8.55 1.35
N LYS A 110 -25.05 -8.04 0.28
CA LYS A 110 -25.38 -8.48 -1.08
C LYS A 110 -24.79 -9.84 -1.43
N TYR A 111 -23.62 -10.20 -0.90
CA TYR A 111 -22.87 -11.36 -1.36
C TYR A 111 -22.46 -12.35 -0.28
N VAL A 112 -22.10 -11.90 0.93
CA VAL A 112 -21.66 -12.81 2.00
C VAL A 112 -22.89 -13.44 2.67
N GLU A 113 -23.86 -12.62 3.07
CA GLU A 113 -25.11 -13.07 3.70
C GLU A 113 -26.01 -13.86 2.74
N THR A 114 -25.83 -13.66 1.43
CA THR A 114 -26.52 -14.45 0.39
C THR A 114 -25.74 -15.70 -0.05
N ASN A 115 -24.70 -16.09 0.70
CA ASN A 115 -23.87 -17.28 0.46
C ASN A 115 -23.15 -17.32 -0.91
N LYS A 116 -22.97 -16.16 -1.56
CA LYS A 116 -22.31 -16.07 -2.87
C LYS A 116 -20.79 -15.93 -2.73
N VAL A 117 -20.34 -15.26 -1.67
CA VAL A 117 -18.95 -14.91 -1.44
C VAL A 117 -18.49 -15.39 -0.07
N ARG A 118 -17.30 -15.97 -0.03
CA ARG A 118 -16.51 -16.13 1.18
C ARG A 118 -15.56 -14.93 1.28
N TYR A 119 -15.58 -14.24 2.40
CA TYR A 119 -14.64 -13.15 2.65
C TYR A 119 -13.58 -13.59 3.64
N ILE A 120 -12.33 -13.31 3.34
CA ILE A 120 -11.17 -13.63 4.17
C ILE A 120 -10.41 -12.34 4.43
N PHE A 121 -10.23 -12.00 5.71
CA PHE A 121 -9.38 -10.92 6.15
C PHE A 121 -8.01 -11.47 6.55
N ARG A 122 -6.94 -10.88 6.00
CA ARG A 122 -5.55 -11.19 6.35
C ARG A 122 -4.82 -9.92 6.75
N GLU A 123 -4.09 -10.02 7.84
CA GLU A 123 -3.44 -8.85 8.42
C GLU A 123 -2.21 -8.45 7.63
N PHE A 124 -2.11 -7.15 7.37
CA PHE A 124 -0.96 -6.53 6.72
C PHE A 124 -0.51 -5.31 7.54
N PRO A 125 -0.06 -5.51 8.80
CA PRO A 125 0.33 -4.40 9.65
C PRO A 125 1.50 -3.61 9.03
N LEU A 126 1.31 -2.29 8.95
CA LEU A 126 2.31 -1.34 8.45
C LEU A 126 3.12 -0.66 9.57
N ASP A 127 2.69 -0.86 10.82
CA ASP A 127 3.30 -0.29 12.02
C ASP A 127 2.97 -1.15 13.26
N ASP A 128 3.66 -0.90 14.36
CA ASP A 128 3.55 -1.65 15.62
C ASP A 128 2.12 -1.58 16.22
N LEU A 129 1.42 -0.46 16.01
CA LEU A 129 0.07 -0.25 16.53
C LEU A 129 -0.96 -1.07 15.74
N ALA A 130 -0.78 -1.17 14.41
CA ALA A 130 -1.57 -2.05 13.58
C ALA A 130 -1.34 -3.53 13.92
N ALA A 131 -0.10 -3.90 14.24
CA ALA A 131 0.23 -5.25 14.69
C ALA A 131 -0.48 -5.57 16.02
N ALA A 132 -0.43 -4.66 17.00
CA ALA A 132 -1.13 -4.83 18.27
C ALA A 132 -2.65 -5.02 18.10
N ALA A 133 -3.30 -4.20 17.26
CA ALA A 133 -4.74 -4.35 16.97
C ALA A 133 -5.06 -5.69 16.28
N SER A 134 -4.18 -6.14 15.37
CA SER A 134 -4.29 -7.44 14.71
C SER A 134 -4.15 -8.61 15.69
N MET A 135 -3.21 -8.51 16.62
CA MET A 135 -3.04 -9.50 17.70
C MET A 135 -4.30 -9.60 18.56
N LEU A 136 -4.88 -8.47 18.95
CA LEU A 136 -6.13 -8.46 19.74
C LEU A 136 -7.27 -9.15 19.00
N ALA A 137 -7.47 -8.86 17.71
CA ALA A 137 -8.46 -9.54 16.88
C ALA A 137 -8.28 -11.07 16.92
N ARG A 138 -7.04 -11.55 16.80
CA ARG A 138 -6.68 -12.97 16.88
C ARG A 138 -6.95 -13.58 18.26
N CYS A 139 -6.55 -12.89 19.33
CA CYS A 139 -6.71 -13.37 20.70
C CYS A 139 -8.17 -13.48 21.13
N THR A 140 -9.09 -12.69 20.55
CA THR A 140 -10.54 -12.86 20.78
C THR A 140 -11.03 -14.24 20.36
N GLY A 141 -10.49 -14.76 19.26
CA GLY A 141 -10.83 -16.06 18.68
C GLY A 141 -12.27 -16.17 18.15
N GLY A 142 -12.50 -17.25 17.39
CA GLY A 142 -13.81 -17.69 16.92
C GLY A 142 -14.64 -16.60 16.24
N ASP A 143 -15.93 -16.58 16.53
CA ASP A 143 -16.91 -15.71 15.89
C ASP A 143 -16.80 -14.24 16.31
N LYS A 144 -15.94 -13.92 17.29
CA LYS A 144 -15.75 -12.54 17.80
C LYS A 144 -14.63 -11.78 17.09
N ALA A 145 -13.72 -12.48 16.42
CA ALA A 145 -12.57 -11.84 15.78
C ALA A 145 -13.00 -10.84 14.71
N PHE A 146 -13.90 -11.23 13.81
CA PHE A 146 -14.34 -10.37 12.71
C PHE A 146 -15.18 -9.16 13.18
N PRO A 147 -16.15 -9.30 14.09
CA PRO A 147 -16.81 -8.14 14.71
C PRO A 147 -15.84 -7.17 15.40
N LEU A 148 -14.81 -7.66 16.08
CA LEU A 148 -13.80 -6.79 16.68
C LEU A 148 -13.01 -6.02 15.62
N ILE A 149 -12.68 -6.66 14.49
CA ILE A 149 -12.04 -5.99 13.34
C ILE A 149 -12.93 -4.87 12.80
N GLU A 150 -14.23 -5.13 12.61
CA GLU A 150 -15.20 -4.12 12.15
C GLU A 150 -15.20 -2.90 13.10
N VAL A 151 -15.30 -3.13 14.41
CA VAL A 151 -15.29 -2.05 15.43
C VAL A 151 -13.95 -1.30 15.46
N LEU A 152 -12.83 -2.00 15.33
CA LEU A 152 -11.50 -1.37 15.28
C LEU A 152 -11.37 -0.44 14.06
N PHE A 153 -11.90 -0.83 12.90
CA PHE A 153 -11.90 0.05 11.73
C PHE A 153 -12.87 1.23 11.88
N GLU A 154 -14.08 0.98 12.40
CA GLU A 154 -15.07 2.03 12.65
C GLU A 154 -14.53 3.12 13.59
N LYS A 155 -13.85 2.70 14.67
CA LYS A 155 -13.27 3.60 15.68
C LYS A 155 -11.83 4.01 15.42
N GLN A 156 -11.29 3.75 14.22
CA GLN A 156 -9.86 3.96 13.92
C GLN A 156 -9.35 5.36 14.27
N LYS A 157 -10.14 6.40 13.97
CA LYS A 157 -9.77 7.78 14.30
C LYS A 157 -9.59 8.01 15.80
N GLU A 158 -10.40 7.37 16.63
CA GLU A 158 -10.37 7.49 18.08
C GLU A 158 -9.12 6.80 18.65
N TRP A 159 -8.94 5.50 18.38
CA TRP A 159 -7.88 4.74 19.04
C TRP A 159 -6.51 4.93 18.38
N ALA A 160 -6.42 4.93 17.05
CA ALA A 160 -5.14 4.94 16.33
C ALA A 160 -4.56 6.36 16.15
N PHE A 161 -5.42 7.36 15.96
CA PHE A 161 -5.02 8.74 15.65
C PHE A 161 -5.40 9.76 16.73
N GLY A 162 -6.00 9.33 17.84
CA GLY A 162 -6.26 10.18 19.00
C GLY A 162 -4.96 10.64 19.68
N GLU A 163 -5.04 11.77 20.38
CA GLU A 163 -3.89 12.34 21.08
C GLU A 163 -3.38 11.44 22.23
N GLY A 164 -2.07 11.43 22.47
CA GLY A 164 -1.48 10.71 23.60
C GLY A 164 -1.24 9.20 23.36
N ASN A 165 -1.29 8.41 24.44
CA ASN A 165 -1.05 6.96 24.39
C ASN A 165 -2.27 6.23 23.80
N PRO A 166 -2.12 5.43 22.73
CA PRO A 166 -3.24 4.70 22.14
C PRO A 166 -3.68 3.47 22.94
N VAL A 167 -2.80 2.91 23.81
CA VAL A 167 -3.06 1.65 24.52
C VAL A 167 -4.35 1.66 25.36
N PRO A 168 -4.64 2.70 26.18
CA PRO A 168 -5.88 2.74 26.95
C PRO A 168 -7.14 2.74 26.07
N ARG A 169 -7.13 3.48 24.95
CA ARG A 169 -8.28 3.51 24.02
C ARG A 169 -8.47 2.16 23.32
N LEU A 170 -7.37 1.51 22.96
CA LEU A 170 -7.40 0.17 22.39
C LEU A 170 -7.95 -0.85 23.40
N PHE A 171 -7.58 -0.72 24.68
CA PHE A 171 -8.12 -1.55 25.75
C PHE A 171 -9.62 -1.32 25.97
N GLU A 172 -10.12 -0.07 25.93
CA GLU A 172 -11.55 0.21 26.05
C GLU A 172 -12.39 -0.41 24.92
N ILE A 173 -11.84 -0.55 23.72
CA ILE A 173 -12.47 -1.31 22.63
C ILE A 173 -12.39 -2.82 22.92
N ALA A 174 -11.22 -3.32 23.28
CA ALA A 174 -11.01 -4.75 23.56
C ALA A 174 -11.90 -5.25 24.72
N LYS A 175 -12.14 -4.45 25.76
CA LYS A 175 -13.05 -4.78 26.86
C LYS A 175 -14.45 -5.12 26.38
N GLN A 176 -14.96 -4.43 25.36
CA GLN A 176 -16.28 -4.70 24.78
C GLN A 176 -16.33 -6.06 24.08
N ALA A 177 -15.19 -6.57 23.63
CA ALA A 177 -15.04 -7.93 23.09
C ALA A 177 -14.80 -9.00 24.17
N GLY A 178 -14.72 -8.61 25.45
CA GLY A 178 -14.57 -9.51 26.60
C GLY A 178 -13.17 -9.63 27.17
N PHE A 179 -12.23 -8.75 26.78
CA PHE A 179 -10.89 -8.75 27.36
C PHE A 179 -10.88 -8.23 28.80
N THR A 180 -10.21 -8.96 29.69
CA THR A 180 -9.67 -8.45 30.95
C THR A 180 -8.31 -7.79 30.71
N GLN A 181 -7.83 -6.98 31.66
CA GLN A 181 -6.48 -6.40 31.60
C GLN A 181 -5.41 -7.49 31.42
N GLU A 182 -5.49 -8.57 32.19
CA GLU A 182 -4.57 -9.70 32.10
C GLU A 182 -4.57 -10.34 30.70
N SER A 183 -5.75 -10.63 30.14
CA SER A 183 -5.85 -11.23 28.80
C SER A 183 -5.37 -10.29 27.70
N PHE A 184 -5.55 -8.98 27.88
CA PHE A 184 -5.10 -7.94 26.96
C PHE A 184 -3.57 -7.86 26.94
N ASP A 185 -2.95 -7.77 28.12
CA ASP A 185 -1.50 -7.70 28.26
C ASP A 185 -0.82 -8.99 27.80
N LYS A 186 -1.40 -10.16 28.15
CA LYS A 186 -0.94 -11.46 27.67
C LYS A 186 -0.99 -11.54 26.15
N CYS A 187 -2.06 -11.06 25.54
CA CYS A 187 -2.18 -11.04 24.08
C CYS A 187 -1.10 -10.17 23.43
N LEU A 188 -0.93 -8.93 23.90
CA LEU A 188 0.02 -7.98 23.31
C LEU A 188 1.49 -8.34 23.55
N THR A 189 1.76 -9.24 24.50
CA THR A 189 3.11 -9.77 24.80
C THR A 189 3.39 -11.13 24.17
N ASP A 190 2.44 -11.72 23.43
CA ASP A 190 2.64 -12.97 22.71
C ASP A 190 3.55 -12.76 21.49
N GLN A 191 4.84 -13.03 21.68
CA GLN A 191 5.83 -12.90 20.62
C GLN A 191 5.58 -13.87 19.46
N LYS A 192 5.08 -15.08 19.73
CA LYS A 192 4.84 -16.07 18.69
C LYS A 192 3.73 -15.58 17.75
N LEU A 193 2.65 -15.05 18.32
CA LEU A 193 1.56 -14.47 17.53
C LEU A 193 2.03 -13.29 16.68
N LEU A 194 2.86 -12.40 17.24
CA LEU A 194 3.44 -11.29 16.50
C LEU A 194 4.33 -11.78 15.34
N ASP A 195 5.13 -12.81 15.58
CA ASP A 195 6.01 -13.40 14.56
C ASP A 195 5.19 -14.04 13.44
N ASP A 196 4.12 -14.78 13.77
CA ASP A 196 3.23 -15.39 12.78
C ASP A 196 2.52 -14.33 11.91
N ILE A 197 2.01 -13.24 12.52
CA ILE A 197 1.40 -12.12 11.79
C ILE A 197 2.43 -11.45 10.86
N THR A 198 3.64 -11.22 11.37
CA THR A 198 4.72 -10.58 10.61
C THR A 198 5.15 -11.47 9.44
N ALA A 199 5.25 -12.78 9.65
CA ALA A 199 5.55 -13.75 8.59
C ALA A 199 4.46 -13.76 7.51
N GLY A 200 3.18 -13.70 7.90
CA GLY A 200 2.06 -13.59 6.97
C GLY A 200 2.14 -12.33 6.09
N ARG A 201 2.46 -11.18 6.71
CA ARG A 201 2.69 -9.90 6.01
C ARG A 201 3.89 -9.96 5.07
N SER A 202 5.02 -10.51 5.50
CA SER A 202 6.22 -10.66 4.66
C SER A 202 5.93 -11.56 3.46
N ARG A 203 5.27 -12.70 3.66
CA ARG A 203 4.84 -13.58 2.55
C ARG A 203 3.94 -12.83 1.56
N ALA A 204 2.96 -12.08 2.04
CA ALA A 204 2.07 -11.32 1.17
C ALA A 204 2.83 -10.29 0.32
N SER A 205 3.83 -9.63 0.90
CA SER A 205 4.73 -8.72 0.19
C SER A 205 5.59 -9.45 -0.84
N ASP A 206 6.34 -10.46 -0.39
CA ASP A 206 7.45 -11.04 -1.15
C ASP A 206 6.98 -12.03 -2.23
N VAL A 207 5.90 -12.78 -1.94
CA VAL A 207 5.37 -13.81 -2.83
C VAL A 207 4.21 -13.30 -3.66
N LEU A 208 3.30 -12.53 -3.05
CA LEU A 208 2.07 -12.09 -3.71
C LEU A 208 2.20 -10.66 -4.28
N GLY A 209 3.25 -9.91 -3.94
CA GLY A 209 3.43 -8.53 -4.39
C GLY A 209 2.44 -7.54 -3.77
N VAL A 210 1.86 -7.86 -2.60
CA VAL A 210 0.97 -6.94 -1.87
C VAL A 210 1.79 -5.76 -1.35
N SER A 211 1.33 -4.54 -1.63
CA SER A 211 2.03 -3.30 -1.25
C SER A 211 1.12 -2.30 -0.55
N ALA A 212 1.72 -1.37 0.19
CA ALA A 212 1.04 -0.50 1.15
C ALA A 212 0.10 0.57 0.55
N HIS A 213 -0.06 0.67 -0.78
CA HIS A 213 -0.75 1.80 -1.39
C HIS A 213 -2.29 1.74 -1.29
N ARG A 214 -2.88 0.56 -1.03
CA ARG A 214 -4.34 0.39 -0.85
C ARG A 214 -4.66 -0.97 -0.20
N SER A 215 -5.81 -1.09 0.45
CA SER A 215 -6.44 -2.41 0.70
C SER A 215 -6.42 -3.20 -0.61
N THR A 216 -5.74 -4.34 -0.58
CA THR A 216 -5.61 -5.18 -1.78
C THR A 216 -6.62 -6.30 -1.66
N VAL A 217 -7.71 -6.15 -2.40
CA VAL A 217 -8.75 -7.16 -2.55
C VAL A 217 -8.39 -8.02 -3.75
N ARG A 218 -8.22 -9.33 -3.54
CA ARG A 218 -8.01 -10.29 -4.62
C ARG A 218 -9.13 -11.31 -4.66
N GLU A 219 -9.62 -11.58 -5.86
CA GLU A 219 -10.64 -12.59 -6.11
C GLU A 219 -9.96 -13.92 -6.44
N ALA A 220 -10.35 -14.95 -5.71
CA ALA A 220 -10.06 -16.34 -6.00
C ALA A 220 -11.33 -16.98 -6.53
N GLU A 221 -11.38 -17.24 -7.84
CA GLU A 221 -12.41 -18.09 -8.43
C GLU A 221 -11.98 -19.55 -8.24
N GLY A 222 -12.60 -20.21 -7.26
CA GLY A 222 -12.39 -21.64 -7.02
C GLY A 222 -13.24 -22.47 -7.95
N VAL A 223 -12.61 -23.31 -8.77
CA VAL A 223 -13.24 -24.39 -9.54
C VAL A 223 -14.11 -25.22 -8.60
N GLY A 224 -15.42 -25.02 -8.68
CA GLY A 224 -16.38 -25.88 -8.01
C GLY A 224 -16.10 -27.33 -8.38
N VAL A 225 -16.05 -28.20 -7.38
CA VAL A 225 -16.07 -29.66 -7.56
C VAL A 225 -17.26 -29.98 -8.44
N ARG A 226 -17.02 -30.17 -9.75
CA ARG A 226 -18.03 -30.63 -10.70
C ARG A 226 -18.36 -32.08 -10.35
N ARG A 227 -19.34 -32.31 -9.49
CA ARG A 227 -20.16 -33.52 -9.63
C ARG A 227 -21.05 -33.33 -10.84
N GLY A 228 -20.60 -33.91 -11.95
CA GLY A 228 -21.36 -34.31 -13.15
C GLY A 228 -22.52 -33.43 -13.61
N GLN A 229 -22.28 -32.64 -14.67
CA GLN A 229 -23.29 -32.40 -15.70
C GLN A 229 -22.61 -31.94 -17.01
N PRO A 230 -22.77 -32.69 -18.12
CA PRO A 230 -22.26 -32.26 -19.42
C PRO A 230 -23.26 -31.30 -20.08
N GLY A 231 -22.77 -30.13 -20.51
CA GLY A 231 -23.49 -29.23 -21.42
C GLY A 231 -23.90 -27.88 -20.81
N ALA A 232 -23.01 -26.89 -20.87
CA ALA A 232 -23.40 -25.48 -20.89
C ALA A 232 -22.35 -24.68 -21.67
N ALA A 233 -22.78 -23.99 -22.73
CA ALA A 233 -21.98 -23.20 -23.65
C ALA A 233 -21.49 -21.88 -23.03
N PRO A 234 -20.40 -21.27 -23.54
CA PRO A 234 -19.83 -20.05 -22.96
C PRO A 234 -20.66 -18.80 -23.30
N VAL A 235 -20.87 -17.95 -22.29
CA VAL A 235 -21.52 -16.64 -22.42
C VAL A 235 -20.47 -15.60 -22.85
N ARG A 236 -20.80 -14.81 -23.87
CA ARG A 236 -19.97 -13.73 -24.44
C ARG A 236 -19.86 -12.54 -23.50
N ASP A 237 -18.62 -12.05 -23.34
CA ASP A 237 -18.30 -10.77 -22.70
C ASP A 237 -18.95 -9.58 -23.45
N ARG A 238 -19.51 -8.66 -22.67
CA ARG A 238 -20.03 -7.38 -23.16
C ARG A 238 -19.17 -6.26 -22.57
N GLN A 239 -18.39 -5.62 -23.44
CA GLN A 239 -17.59 -4.42 -23.17
C GLN A 239 -18.43 -3.33 -22.49
N ALA A 240 -17.90 -2.75 -21.41
CA ALA A 240 -18.37 -1.50 -20.83
C ALA A 240 -17.28 -0.42 -21.00
N GLY A 241 -17.75 0.77 -21.39
CA GLY A 241 -16.96 1.85 -21.98
C GLY A 241 -15.99 2.56 -21.04
N GLY A 242 -14.99 3.19 -21.67
CA GLY A 242 -13.93 3.93 -21.00
C GLY A 242 -14.33 5.34 -20.55
N LEU A 243 -13.52 5.89 -19.65
CA LEU A 243 -13.51 7.28 -19.22
C LEU A 243 -12.05 7.78 -19.20
N HIS A 244 -11.87 9.00 -19.71
CA HIS A 244 -10.62 9.66 -20.10
C HIS A 244 -9.59 9.90 -18.97
N PRO A 245 -8.29 10.08 -19.31
CA PRO A 245 -7.23 10.39 -18.34
C PRO A 245 -7.07 11.91 -18.14
N GLY A 246 -6.94 12.36 -16.90
CA GLY A 246 -6.70 13.76 -16.57
C GLY A 246 -5.80 13.94 -15.34
N ILE A 247 -4.56 14.35 -15.60
CA ILE A 247 -3.68 15.19 -14.75
C ILE A 247 -3.08 14.52 -13.49
N VAL A 248 -1.87 13.97 -13.66
CA VAL A 248 -0.93 13.70 -12.57
C VAL A 248 -0.29 15.03 -12.15
N ARG A 249 -0.63 15.54 -10.96
CA ARG A 249 0.21 16.52 -10.27
C ARG A 249 1.18 15.77 -9.35
N GLN A 250 2.48 15.97 -9.58
CA GLN A 250 3.53 15.52 -8.67
C GLN A 250 3.29 16.07 -7.26
N VAL A 251 3.24 15.19 -6.26
CA VAL A 251 3.23 15.54 -4.84
C VAL A 251 4.69 15.65 -4.38
N PRO A 252 5.12 16.76 -3.76
CA PRO A 252 6.50 16.91 -3.29
C PRO A 252 6.78 16.05 -2.05
N ASP A 253 8.05 15.67 -1.88
CA ASP A 253 8.56 14.84 -0.79
C ASP A 253 8.11 15.30 0.61
N ARG A 254 7.74 14.33 1.47
CA ARG A 254 7.30 14.58 2.86
C ARG A 254 8.39 15.28 3.69
N PRO A 255 8.01 16.27 4.53
CA PRO A 255 8.93 16.97 5.41
C PRO A 255 9.48 16.08 6.53
N GLU A 256 10.71 16.37 6.93
CA GLU A 256 11.54 15.65 7.92
C GLU A 256 10.86 15.43 9.29
N ALA A 257 9.89 16.28 9.64
CA ALA A 257 9.08 16.16 10.86
C ALA A 257 8.30 14.83 10.95
N ALA A 258 7.77 14.34 9.82
CA ALA A 258 7.03 13.07 9.78
C ALA A 258 7.95 11.86 10.05
N ARG A 259 9.24 11.95 9.69
CA ARG A 259 10.24 10.91 9.98
C ARG A 259 10.65 10.90 11.45
N ARG A 260 10.61 12.06 12.12
CA ARG A 260 10.92 12.18 13.56
C ARG A 260 9.83 11.58 14.43
N HIS A 261 8.55 11.76 14.07
CA HIS A 261 7.44 11.10 14.76
C HIS A 261 7.52 9.57 14.67
N HIS A 262 7.86 9.02 13.49
CA HIS A 262 8.04 7.58 13.31
C HIS A 262 9.15 6.99 14.21
N ARG A 263 10.30 7.69 14.37
CA ARG A 263 11.38 7.27 15.28
C ARG A 263 10.99 7.35 16.76
N GLN A 264 10.19 8.34 17.15
CA GLN A 264 9.74 8.49 18.54
C GLN A 264 8.74 7.40 18.95
N SER A 265 7.90 6.93 18.03
CA SER A 265 6.97 5.82 18.27
C SER A 265 7.70 4.49 18.56
N HIS A 266 8.76 4.17 17.80
CA HIS A 266 9.60 2.99 18.07
C HIS A 266 10.31 3.04 19.43
N ALA A 267 10.75 4.22 19.86
CA ALA A 267 11.38 4.38 21.17
C ALA A 267 10.39 4.17 22.33
N ARG A 268 9.12 4.56 22.15
CA ARG A 268 8.06 4.36 23.14
C ARG A 268 7.64 2.89 23.24
N PHE A 269 7.54 2.17 22.13
CA PHE A 269 7.21 0.73 22.15
C PHE A 269 8.32 -0.12 22.78
N ARG A 270 9.59 0.19 22.50
CA ARG A 270 10.74 -0.42 23.19
C ARG A 270 10.75 -0.14 24.70
N ARG A 271 10.23 1.00 25.13
CA ARG A 271 10.10 1.34 26.55
C ARG A 271 8.95 0.58 27.21
N LEU A 272 7.82 0.38 26.54
CA LEU A 272 6.71 -0.45 27.02
C LEU A 272 7.13 -1.92 27.18
N ARG A 273 7.90 -2.46 26.22
CA ARG A 273 8.48 -3.81 26.32
C ARG A 273 9.38 -3.96 27.56
N ARG A 274 10.18 -2.94 27.85
CA ARG A 274 11.10 -2.93 28.99
C ARG A 274 10.39 -2.80 30.34
N ILE A 275 9.26 -2.09 30.39
CA ILE A 275 8.43 -1.95 31.59
C ILE A 275 7.75 -3.28 31.91
N GLY A 276 7.19 -3.95 30.89
CA GLY A 276 6.62 -5.30 31.05
C GLY A 276 7.64 -6.33 31.54
N ASP A 277 8.88 -6.30 31.04
CA ASP A 277 9.94 -7.19 31.51
C ASP A 277 10.32 -6.93 32.99
N THR A 278 10.33 -5.68 33.45
CA THR A 278 10.60 -5.35 34.86
C THR A 278 9.46 -5.76 35.79
N ASP A 279 8.20 -5.61 35.37
CA ASP A 279 7.05 -5.99 36.20
C ASP A 279 6.96 -7.52 36.35
N VAL A 280 7.24 -8.27 35.28
CA VAL A 280 7.31 -9.74 35.31
C VAL A 280 8.47 -10.24 36.19
N LEU A 281 9.62 -9.56 36.18
CA LEU A 281 10.74 -9.90 37.07
C LEU A 281 10.42 -9.58 38.54
N HIS A 282 9.73 -8.47 38.80
CA HIS A 282 9.35 -8.10 40.16
C HIS A 282 8.33 -9.10 40.74
N GLN A 283 7.28 -9.43 39.98
CA GLN A 283 6.30 -10.46 40.37
C GLN A 283 6.95 -11.83 40.61
N ARG A 284 7.95 -12.22 39.80
CA ARG A 284 8.71 -13.47 40.02
C ARG A 284 9.58 -13.42 41.27
N GLN A 285 10.09 -12.25 41.66
CA GLN A 285 10.87 -12.09 42.89
C GLN A 285 9.97 -12.11 44.13
N GLU A 286 8.80 -11.48 44.07
CA GLU A 286 7.79 -11.51 45.14
C GLU A 286 7.24 -12.92 45.35
N ALA A 287 6.93 -13.64 44.27
CA ALA A 287 6.49 -15.04 44.36
C ALA A 287 7.55 -15.98 44.95
N ARG A 288 8.85 -15.70 44.75
CA ARG A 288 9.93 -16.47 45.39
C ARG A 288 10.07 -16.16 46.87
N ARG A 289 9.91 -14.90 47.29
CA ARG A 289 9.96 -14.53 48.71
C ARG A 289 8.81 -15.16 49.49
N HIS A 290 7.60 -15.16 48.92
CA HIS A 290 6.45 -15.82 49.55
C HIS A 290 6.57 -17.35 49.62
N ALA A 291 7.38 -17.97 48.77
CA ALA A 291 7.66 -19.41 48.85
C ALA A 291 8.66 -19.74 49.97
N ASP A 292 9.67 -18.89 50.21
CA ASP A 292 10.63 -19.07 51.32
C ASP A 292 10.01 -18.81 52.70
N ASP A 293 9.02 -17.92 52.79
CA ASP A 293 8.35 -17.59 54.07
C ASP A 293 7.31 -18.65 54.51
N GLY A 294 7.03 -19.66 53.66
CA GLY A 294 6.04 -20.73 53.90
C GLY A 294 6.62 -22.05 54.41
N GLU A 295 7.94 -22.14 54.60
CA GLU A 295 8.65 -23.35 55.01
C GLU A 295 9.38 -23.10 56.35
N VAL A 296 8.61 -22.88 57.42
CA VAL A 296 9.07 -22.84 58.83
C VAL A 296 8.21 -23.78 59.66
#